data_AF-A0A3N5UL57-F1
#
_entry.id   AF-A0A3N5UL57-F1
#
_cell.length_a   1.000
_cell.length_b   1.000
_cell.length_c   1.000
_cell.angle_alpha   90.00
_cell.angle_beta   90.00
_cell.angle_gamma   90.00
#
_symmetry.space_group_name_H-M   'P 1'
#
loop_
_entity.id
_entity.type
_entity.pdbx_description
1 polymer ?
#
loop_
_entity_poly.entity_id
_entity_poly.type
_entity_poly.pdbx_seq_one_letter_code
_entity_poly.pdbx_strand_id
1 'polypeptide(L)'
;MPRLSTIERYQTKFVKSRALFERARKVMPRGVSHDQWHADPFPMYMSRAEGSHLWDIDGNEYVDYYGGHGGKLLGHAPAAVVAAVKNQIEKGVQYGALCELAVEWAELVQKMVPSAELIEFMNSGTEAIMYGIRLARAFTQRDKVVRFQFHFAGAYDAVTVGYKKPFDVPVSAGILPSTVKDTVVIP
;
A
#
# COMPACT_ATOMS: atom_id res chain seq x y z
N MET A 1 23.23 38.09 -3.13
CA MET A 1 23.06 36.89 -3.98
C MET A 1 21.57 36.67 -4.22
N PRO A 2 21.12 36.36 -5.45
CA PRO A 2 19.70 36.06 -5.69
C PRO A 2 19.29 34.78 -4.93
N ARG A 3 18.09 34.80 -4.33
CA ARG A 3 17.54 33.67 -3.58
C ARG A 3 16.93 32.67 -4.55
N LEU A 4 17.42 31.43 -4.53
CA LEU A 4 16.82 30.34 -5.30
C LEU A 4 15.33 30.16 -4.93
N SER A 5 14.50 29.90 -5.93
CA SER A 5 13.11 29.48 -5.77
C SER A 5 13.00 28.13 -5.05
N THR A 6 11.80 27.77 -4.58
CA THR A 6 11.57 26.47 -3.93
C THR A 6 11.90 25.29 -4.86
N ILE A 7 11.52 25.39 -6.14
CA ILE A 7 11.80 24.35 -7.14
C ILE A 7 13.31 24.23 -7.39
N GLU A 8 14.01 25.35 -7.58
CA GLU A 8 15.47 25.32 -7.79
C GLU A 8 16.18 24.72 -6.58
N ARG A 9 15.81 25.12 -5.36
CA ARG A 9 16.35 24.53 -4.13
C ARG A 9 16.12 23.02 -4.06
N TYR A 10 14.91 22.56 -4.43
CA TYR A 10 14.59 21.15 -4.48
C TYR A 10 15.51 20.42 -5.47
N GLN A 11 15.58 20.89 -6.72
CA GLN A 11 16.39 20.27 -7.76
C GLN A 11 17.89 20.24 -7.42
N THR A 12 18.41 21.26 -6.72
CA THR A 12 19.83 21.31 -6.30
C THR A 12 20.11 20.48 -5.05
N LYS A 13 19.11 20.26 -4.19
CA LYS A 13 19.26 19.45 -2.96
C LYS A 13 19.21 17.95 -3.26
N PHE A 14 18.44 17.54 -4.27
CA PHE A 14 18.10 16.14 -4.55
C PHE A 14 18.69 15.65 -5.88
N VAL A 15 20.00 15.88 -6.08
CA VAL A 15 20.68 15.66 -7.37
C VAL A 15 20.71 14.18 -7.76
N LYS A 16 21.01 13.28 -6.82
CA LYS A 16 21.05 11.83 -7.06
C LYS A 16 19.64 11.30 -7.27
N SER A 17 18.65 11.79 -6.51
CA SER A 17 17.23 11.43 -6.70
C SER A 17 16.75 11.79 -8.10
N ARG A 18 17.08 12.99 -8.59
CA ARG A 18 16.81 13.40 -9.98
C ARG A 18 17.44 12.45 -10.99
N ALA A 19 18.74 12.16 -10.84
CA ALA A 19 19.46 11.28 -11.75
C ALA A 19 18.89 9.85 -11.76
N LEU A 20 18.45 9.35 -10.60
CA LEU A 20 17.81 8.05 -10.49
C LEU A 20 16.41 8.04 -11.12
N PHE A 21 15.62 9.10 -10.95
CA PHE A 21 14.31 9.23 -11.60
C PHE A 21 14.44 9.23 -13.12
N GLU A 22 15.41 9.94 -13.68
CA GLU A 22 15.67 9.94 -15.13
C GLU A 22 16.06 8.56 -15.67
N ARG A 23 16.73 7.72 -14.86
CA ARG A 23 16.96 6.32 -15.20
C ARG A 23 15.68 5.49 -15.06
N ALA A 24 14.94 5.69 -13.98
CA ALA A 24 13.71 4.98 -13.66
C ALA A 24 12.64 5.16 -14.75
N ARG A 25 12.48 6.37 -15.28
CA ARG A 25 11.53 6.68 -16.38
C ARG A 25 11.76 5.88 -17.66
N LYS A 26 12.97 5.33 -17.85
CA LYS A 26 13.30 4.50 -19.01
C LYS A 26 12.83 3.05 -18.86
N VAL A 27 12.55 2.61 -17.62
CA VAL A 27 12.27 1.20 -17.30
C VAL A 27 10.99 0.99 -16.49
N MET A 28 10.41 2.06 -15.94
CA MET A 28 9.16 2.04 -15.19
C MET A 28 8.20 3.10 -15.74
N PRO A 29 6.91 2.77 -15.94
CA PRO A 29 5.89 3.75 -16.28
C PRO A 29 5.91 4.92 -15.27
N ARG A 30 5.96 6.16 -15.79
CA ARG A 30 6.05 7.38 -14.98
C ARG A 30 7.26 7.42 -14.01
N GLY A 31 8.24 6.51 -14.16
CA GLY A 31 9.43 6.42 -13.30
C GLY A 31 9.19 5.93 -11.88
N VAL A 32 8.04 5.32 -11.58
CA VAL A 32 7.66 4.87 -10.22
C VAL A 32 7.04 3.47 -10.24
N SER A 33 7.12 2.76 -9.11
CA SER A 33 6.52 1.43 -8.91
C SER A 33 5.09 1.49 -8.36
N HIS A 34 4.65 2.66 -7.90
CA HIS A 34 3.29 2.91 -7.39
C HIS A 34 2.94 4.37 -7.63
N ASP A 35 1.70 4.65 -8.03
CA ASP A 35 1.27 6.00 -8.42
C ASP A 35 1.41 7.04 -7.29
N GLN A 36 1.25 6.62 -6.02
CA GLN A 36 1.43 7.50 -4.87
C GLN A 36 2.86 8.02 -4.69
N TRP A 37 3.86 7.35 -5.30
CA TRP A 37 5.25 7.81 -5.24
C TRP A 37 5.58 8.84 -6.32
N HIS A 38 4.65 9.13 -7.23
CA HIS A 38 4.87 10.13 -8.26
C HIS A 38 4.84 11.54 -7.66
N ALA A 39 5.88 12.34 -7.93
CA ALA A 39 5.96 13.74 -7.56
C ALA A 39 6.63 14.55 -8.68
N ASP A 40 6.21 15.81 -8.84
CA ASP A 40 6.83 16.77 -9.74
C ASP A 40 7.73 17.74 -8.94
N PRO A 41 8.96 18.05 -9.39
CA PRO A 41 9.58 17.67 -10.66
C PRO A 41 10.10 16.22 -10.72
N PHE A 42 10.34 15.59 -9.57
CA PHE A 42 10.73 14.18 -9.43
C PHE A 42 10.55 13.76 -7.96
N PRO A 43 10.45 12.46 -7.64
CA PRO A 43 10.36 11.99 -6.26
C PRO A 43 11.73 11.85 -5.56
N MET A 44 11.72 11.90 -4.23
CA MET A 44 12.89 11.57 -3.41
C MET A 44 13.06 10.05 -3.34
N TYR A 45 14.30 9.58 -3.42
CA TYR A 45 14.62 8.16 -3.23
C TYR A 45 15.24 7.94 -1.87
N MET A 46 14.65 7.03 -1.08
CA MET A 46 15.16 6.67 0.24
C MET A 46 16.26 5.61 0.14
N SER A 47 17.28 5.72 0.99
CA SER A 47 18.42 4.78 1.08
C SER A 47 18.40 3.98 2.39
N ARG A 48 17.88 4.57 3.47
CA ARG A 48 17.86 3.96 4.82
C ARG A 48 16.65 4.45 5.60
N ALA A 49 16.19 3.62 6.53
CA ALA A 49 15.14 3.95 7.48
C ALA A 49 15.41 3.25 8.82
N GLU A 50 15.21 3.94 9.94
CA GLU A 50 15.43 3.42 11.29
C GLU A 50 14.62 4.23 12.32
N GLY A 51 13.91 3.56 13.22
CA GLY A 51 13.05 4.22 14.19
C GLY A 51 12.01 5.11 13.49
N SER A 52 11.95 6.39 13.85
CA SER A 52 11.10 7.38 13.19
C SER A 52 11.80 8.16 12.07
N HIS A 53 12.97 7.71 11.60
CA HIS A 53 13.81 8.48 10.69
C HIS A 53 13.99 7.81 9.33
N LEU A 54 14.12 8.64 8.30
CA LEU A 54 14.41 8.27 6.91
C LEU A 54 15.64 9.04 6.43
N TRP A 55 16.47 8.39 5.63
CA TRP A 55 17.57 9.03 4.92
C TRP A 55 17.40 8.82 3.42
N ASP A 56 17.51 9.89 2.64
CA ASP A 56 17.50 9.80 1.18
C ASP A 56 18.86 9.36 0.62
N ILE A 57 18.93 9.11 -0.68
CA ILE A 57 20.19 8.74 -1.37
C ILE A 57 21.16 9.93 -1.50
N ASP A 58 20.66 11.15 -1.30
CA ASP A 58 21.43 12.39 -1.27
C ASP A 58 22.07 12.64 0.11
N GLY A 59 21.69 11.86 1.14
CA GLY A 59 22.25 11.90 2.50
C GLY A 59 21.47 12.80 3.46
N ASN A 60 20.30 13.30 3.07
CA ASN A 60 19.47 14.11 3.95
C ASN A 60 18.63 13.23 4.86
N GLU A 61 18.44 13.67 6.11
CA GLU A 61 17.64 12.99 7.13
C GLU A 61 16.28 13.67 7.34
N TYR A 62 15.26 12.85 7.62
CA TYR A 62 13.88 13.27 7.84
C TYR A 62 13.26 12.53 9.02
N VAL A 63 12.38 13.21 9.75
CA VAL A 63 11.42 12.56 10.64
C VAL A 63 10.22 12.10 9.82
N ASP A 64 9.90 10.81 9.88
CA ASP A 64 8.80 10.19 9.13
C ASP A 64 7.46 10.33 9.87
N TYR A 65 6.65 11.29 9.42
CA TYR A 65 5.28 11.47 9.87
C TYR A 65 4.26 10.67 9.04
N TYR A 66 4.69 9.99 7.98
CA TYR A 66 3.81 9.23 7.10
C TYR A 66 3.66 7.78 7.52
N GLY A 67 4.70 7.19 8.11
CA GLY A 67 4.62 5.88 8.79
C GLY A 67 4.18 4.73 7.90
N GLY A 68 4.47 4.79 6.59
CA GLY A 68 4.08 3.77 5.62
C GLY A 68 2.56 3.57 5.53
N HIS A 69 1.79 4.66 5.50
CA HIS A 69 0.31 4.63 5.51
C HIS A 69 -0.28 3.97 6.78
N GLY A 70 0.40 4.14 7.91
CA GLY A 70 0.03 3.50 9.19
C GLY A 70 0.50 2.06 9.33
N GLY A 71 1.02 1.42 8.28
CA GLY A 71 1.52 0.05 8.33
C GLY A 71 2.80 -0.12 9.15
N LYS A 72 3.55 0.98 9.40
CA LYS A 72 4.78 0.98 10.18
C LYS A 72 4.56 1.57 11.57
N LEU A 73 3.57 1.03 12.29
CA LEU A 73 3.21 1.51 13.63
C LEU A 73 4.40 1.49 14.62
N LEU A 74 5.28 0.50 14.50
CA LEU A 74 6.47 0.35 15.35
C LEU A 74 7.71 1.11 14.84
N GLY A 75 7.56 1.96 13.82
CA GLY A 75 8.66 2.60 13.11
C GLY A 75 9.40 1.67 12.16
N HIS A 76 10.55 2.12 11.67
CA HIS A 76 11.41 1.40 10.73
C HIS A 76 12.42 0.52 11.46
N ALA A 77 12.59 -0.71 10.97
CA ALA A 77 13.54 -1.71 11.48
C ALA A 77 13.48 -1.94 13.01
N PRO A 78 12.30 -2.13 13.62
CA PRO A 78 12.21 -2.38 15.06
C PRO A 78 12.95 -3.68 15.43
N ALA A 79 13.86 -3.59 16.41
CA ALA A 79 14.83 -4.64 16.71
C ALA A 79 14.22 -6.02 16.93
N ALA A 80 13.09 -6.10 17.66
CA ALA A 80 12.38 -7.36 17.93
C ALA A 80 11.83 -8.00 16.63
N VAL A 81 11.25 -7.21 15.73
CA VAL A 81 10.73 -7.71 14.45
C VAL A 81 11.87 -8.14 13.53
N VAL A 82 12.95 -7.35 13.47
CA VAL A 82 14.14 -7.70 12.68
C VAL A 82 14.74 -9.02 13.15
N ALA A 83 14.86 -9.22 14.47
CA ALA A 83 15.35 -10.47 15.05
C ALA A 83 14.43 -11.65 14.71
N ALA A 84 13.10 -11.50 14.87
CA ALA A 84 12.13 -12.53 14.53
C ALA A 84 12.19 -12.93 13.04
N VAL A 85 12.24 -11.94 12.14
CA VAL A 85 12.36 -12.18 10.69
C VAL A 85 13.66 -12.90 10.35
N LYS A 86 14.81 -12.47 10.90
CA LYS A 86 16.10 -13.13 10.69
C LYS A 86 16.05 -14.60 11.12
N ASN A 87 15.55 -14.87 12.33
CA ASN A 87 15.43 -16.22 12.84
C ASN A 87 14.51 -17.10 11.98
N GLN A 88 13.44 -16.53 11.41
CA GLN A 88 12.54 -17.27 10.54
C GLN A 88 13.15 -17.56 9.16
N ILE A 89 13.89 -16.62 8.58
CA ILE A 89 14.54 -16.81 7.27
C ILE A 89 15.48 -18.02 7.30
N GLU A 90 16.22 -18.24 8.39
CA GLU A 90 17.09 -19.41 8.56
C GLU A 90 16.35 -20.76 8.60
N LYS A 91 15.05 -20.74 8.92
CA LYS A 91 14.16 -21.92 8.88
C LYS A 91 13.47 -22.09 7.53
N GLY A 92 13.50 -21.07 6.67
CA GLY A 92 12.80 -20.98 5.40
C GLY A 92 11.60 -20.03 5.42
N VAL A 93 11.24 -19.52 4.25
CA VAL A 93 10.19 -18.48 4.08
C VAL A 93 8.89 -19.01 3.49
N GLN A 94 8.94 -20.15 2.80
CA GLN A 94 7.80 -20.80 2.17
C GLN A 94 8.06 -22.31 2.17
N TYR A 95 7.11 -23.09 2.70
CA TYR A 95 7.27 -24.54 2.87
C TYR A 95 6.50 -25.38 1.85
N GLY A 96 5.64 -24.75 1.03
CA GLY A 96 4.64 -25.47 0.24
C GLY A 96 3.64 -26.26 1.10
N ALA A 97 3.57 -25.95 2.40
CA ALA A 97 2.78 -26.65 3.41
C ALA A 97 2.37 -25.69 4.54
N LEU A 98 1.58 -26.19 5.49
CA LEU A 98 1.13 -25.43 6.67
C LEU A 98 2.28 -25.16 7.65
N CYS A 99 2.15 -24.08 8.42
CA CYS A 99 3.10 -23.67 9.44
C CYS A 99 2.36 -23.35 10.75
N GLU A 100 2.90 -23.81 11.89
CA GLU A 100 2.36 -23.55 13.23
C GLU A 100 2.16 -22.04 13.51
N LEU A 101 3.09 -21.20 13.03
CA LEU A 101 3.01 -19.75 13.17
C LEU A 101 1.74 -19.14 12.55
N ALA A 102 1.15 -19.77 11.53
CA ALA A 102 -0.11 -19.30 10.96
C ALA A 102 -1.28 -19.51 11.93
N VAL A 103 -1.28 -20.60 12.69
CA VAL A 103 -2.31 -20.88 13.71
C VAL A 103 -2.16 -19.92 14.88
N GLU A 104 -0.94 -19.76 15.40
CA GLU A 104 -0.65 -18.82 16.49
C GLU A 104 -1.05 -17.38 16.12
N TRP A 105 -0.76 -16.97 14.88
CA TRP A 105 -1.16 -15.66 14.41
C TRP A 105 -2.67 -15.52 14.29
N ALA A 106 -3.38 -16.53 13.79
CA ALA A 106 -4.84 -16.51 13.69
C ALA A 106 -5.48 -16.35 15.08
N GLU A 107 -5.04 -17.12 16.07
CA GLU A 107 -5.52 -17.02 17.46
C GLU A 107 -5.28 -15.63 18.06
N LEU A 108 -4.13 -15.01 17.77
CA LEU A 108 -3.84 -13.65 18.22
C LEU A 108 -4.80 -12.63 17.59
N VAL A 109 -5.10 -12.76 16.29
CA VAL A 109 -6.07 -11.90 15.59
C VAL A 109 -7.46 -12.05 16.20
N GLN A 110 -7.93 -13.28 16.48
CA GLN A 110 -9.22 -13.52 17.11
C GLN A 110 -9.33 -12.85 18.48
N LYS A 111 -8.27 -12.90 19.29
CA LYS A 111 -8.21 -12.20 20.59
C LYS A 111 -8.37 -10.69 20.44
N MET A 112 -7.81 -10.10 19.38
CA MET A 112 -7.88 -8.66 19.11
C MET A 112 -9.20 -8.23 18.45
N VAL A 113 -9.80 -9.11 17.65
CA VAL A 113 -11.05 -8.84 16.90
C VAL A 113 -12.05 -9.95 17.21
N PRO A 114 -12.80 -9.88 18.32
CA PRO A 114 -13.64 -10.98 18.79
C PRO A 114 -14.77 -11.40 17.83
N SER A 115 -15.16 -10.53 16.90
CA SER A 115 -16.16 -10.84 15.87
C SER A 115 -15.60 -11.66 14.70
N ALA A 116 -14.29 -11.85 14.61
CA ALA A 116 -13.64 -12.65 13.59
C ALA A 116 -13.51 -14.12 14.05
N GLU A 117 -14.59 -14.89 13.93
CA GLU A 117 -14.66 -16.28 14.42
C GLU A 117 -13.76 -17.28 13.66
N LEU A 118 -13.41 -16.96 12.40
CA LEU A 118 -12.47 -17.70 11.56
C LEU A 118 -11.58 -16.71 10.81
N ILE A 119 -10.32 -17.07 10.62
CA ILE A 119 -9.31 -16.20 10.00
C ILE A 119 -8.76 -16.84 8.74
N GLU A 120 -8.66 -16.04 7.67
CA GLU A 120 -7.90 -16.39 6.48
C GLU A 120 -6.98 -15.22 6.10
N PHE A 121 -5.72 -15.54 5.82
CA PHE A 121 -4.70 -14.53 5.52
C PHE A 121 -4.62 -14.25 4.03
N MET A 122 -4.42 -12.97 3.70
CA MET A 122 -4.18 -12.49 2.35
C MET A 122 -2.86 -11.72 2.31
N ASN A 123 -2.31 -11.49 1.12
CA ASN A 123 -1.06 -10.76 0.94
C ASN A 123 -1.28 -9.24 0.97
N SER A 124 -2.52 -8.77 0.81
CA SER A 124 -2.84 -7.35 0.81
C SER A 124 -4.27 -7.06 1.28
N GLY A 125 -4.50 -5.80 1.65
CA GLY A 125 -5.86 -5.31 1.93
C GLY A 125 -6.78 -5.36 0.69
N THR A 126 -6.23 -5.21 -0.52
CA THR A 126 -7.00 -5.36 -1.77
C THR A 126 -7.54 -6.78 -1.90
N GLU A 127 -6.71 -7.80 -1.63
CA GLU A 127 -7.13 -9.21 -1.67
C GLU A 127 -8.16 -9.52 -0.58
N ALA A 128 -7.96 -8.99 0.64
CA ALA A 128 -8.92 -9.15 1.72
C ALA A 128 -10.32 -8.62 1.34
N ILE A 129 -10.39 -7.44 0.72
CA ILE A 129 -11.66 -6.88 0.23
C ILE A 129 -12.23 -7.70 -0.92
N MET A 130 -11.38 -8.14 -1.87
CA MET A 130 -11.79 -8.96 -3.00
C MET A 130 -12.47 -10.27 -2.53
N TYR A 131 -11.82 -11.03 -1.64
CA TYR A 131 -12.38 -12.27 -1.12
C TYR A 131 -13.56 -12.03 -0.18
N GLY A 132 -13.53 -10.97 0.63
CA GLY A 132 -14.67 -10.59 1.48
C GLY A 132 -15.94 -10.32 0.69
N ILE A 133 -15.85 -9.58 -0.43
CA ILE A 133 -16.99 -9.35 -1.33
C ILE A 133 -17.45 -10.67 -1.95
N ARG A 134 -16.53 -11.53 -2.41
CA ARG A 134 -16.90 -12.83 -3.00
C ARG A 134 -17.61 -13.72 -1.99
N LEU A 135 -17.13 -13.78 -0.76
CA LEU A 135 -17.76 -14.55 0.32
C LEU A 135 -19.16 -14.01 0.64
N ALA A 136 -19.31 -12.69 0.77
CA ALA A 136 -20.61 -12.06 1.03
C ALA A 136 -21.63 -12.37 -0.09
N ARG A 137 -21.21 -12.31 -1.36
CA ARG A 137 -22.07 -12.70 -2.49
C ARG A 137 -22.43 -14.18 -2.47
N ALA A 138 -21.45 -15.07 -2.24
CA ALA A 138 -21.67 -16.50 -2.15
C ALA A 138 -22.61 -16.88 -0.99
N PHE A 139 -22.54 -16.19 0.13
CA PHE A 139 -23.43 -16.41 1.26
C PHE A 139 -24.84 -15.87 1.01
N THR A 140 -24.95 -14.63 0.53
CA THR A 140 -26.24 -13.94 0.41
C THR A 140 -26.98 -14.21 -0.90
N GLN A 141 -26.30 -14.74 -1.93
CA GLN A 141 -26.81 -14.90 -3.29
C GLN A 141 -27.28 -13.58 -3.92
N ARG A 142 -26.64 -12.46 -3.55
CA ARG A 142 -26.93 -11.11 -4.06
C ARG A 142 -25.74 -10.55 -4.81
N ASP A 143 -25.99 -9.84 -5.90
CA ASP A 143 -24.92 -9.29 -6.75
C ASP A 143 -24.42 -7.92 -6.26
N LYS A 144 -25.33 -7.09 -5.75
CA LYS A 144 -25.05 -5.68 -5.49
C LYS A 144 -24.22 -5.45 -4.21
N VAL A 145 -23.26 -4.52 -4.29
CA VAL A 145 -22.44 -4.07 -3.16
C VAL A 145 -22.60 -2.56 -3.01
N VAL A 146 -22.85 -2.09 -1.79
CA VAL A 146 -22.96 -0.66 -1.48
C VAL A 146 -21.59 -0.13 -1.04
N ARG A 147 -21.23 1.06 -1.51
CA ARG A 147 -20.00 1.79 -1.12
C ARG A 147 -20.29 3.26 -0.89
N PHE A 148 -19.54 3.87 0.02
CA PHE A 148 -19.61 5.30 0.27
C PHE A 148 -18.63 6.07 -0.62
N GLN A 149 -18.98 7.31 -0.97
CA GLN A 149 -18.08 8.21 -1.67
C GLN A 149 -16.78 8.41 -0.89
N PHE A 150 -15.67 8.55 -1.60
CA PHE A 150 -14.30 8.72 -1.09
C PHE A 150 -13.69 7.51 -0.34
N HIS A 151 -14.43 6.42 -0.12
CA HIS A 151 -13.86 5.23 0.52
C HIS A 151 -12.84 4.55 -0.40
N PHE A 152 -11.63 4.38 0.10
CA PHE A 152 -10.60 3.55 -0.54
C PHE A 152 -10.68 2.11 -0.01
N ALA A 153 -10.74 1.13 -0.91
CA ALA A 153 -10.77 -0.29 -0.52
C ALA A 153 -9.85 -1.16 -1.40
N GLY A 154 -8.74 -0.56 -1.87
CA GLY A 154 -7.81 -1.22 -2.79
C GLY A 154 -8.16 -1.04 -4.26
N ALA A 155 -7.58 -1.89 -5.10
CA ALA A 155 -7.60 -1.76 -6.57
C ALA A 155 -8.41 -2.87 -7.27
N TYR A 156 -9.22 -3.65 -6.54
CA TYR A 156 -10.10 -4.66 -7.13
C TYR A 156 -11.25 -3.97 -7.88
N ASP A 157 -11.54 -4.40 -9.12
CA ASP A 157 -12.51 -3.76 -10.01
C ASP A 157 -13.81 -3.31 -9.33
N ALA A 158 -14.45 -4.20 -8.56
CA ALA A 158 -15.74 -3.93 -7.90
C ALA A 158 -15.70 -2.79 -6.87
N VAL A 159 -14.52 -2.31 -6.49
CA VAL A 159 -14.35 -1.24 -5.49
C VAL A 159 -13.68 0.02 -6.05
N THR A 160 -13.49 0.09 -7.38
CA THR A 160 -12.77 1.19 -8.03
C THR A 160 -13.61 2.46 -8.20
N VAL A 161 -14.92 2.33 -8.44
CA VAL A 161 -15.84 3.48 -8.48
C VAL A 161 -16.12 4.01 -7.06
N GLY A 162 -16.43 5.30 -6.95
CA GLY A 162 -16.72 5.99 -5.70
C GLY A 162 -15.51 6.51 -4.92
N TYR A 163 -14.29 6.04 -5.19
CA TYR A 163 -13.08 6.49 -4.48
C TYR A 163 -12.72 7.96 -4.72
N LYS A 164 -12.92 8.48 -5.94
CA LYS A 164 -12.62 9.87 -6.30
C LYS A 164 -13.66 10.40 -7.29
N LYS A 165 -13.75 11.73 -7.42
CA LYS A 165 -14.60 12.37 -8.42
C LYS A 165 -14.01 12.21 -9.84
N PRO A 166 -14.84 12.07 -10.88
CA PRO A 166 -16.27 11.73 -10.84
C PRO A 166 -16.50 10.30 -10.32
N PHE A 167 -17.49 10.11 -9.45
CA PHE A 167 -17.64 8.88 -8.65
C PHE A 167 -18.21 7.68 -9.41
N ASP A 168 -18.88 7.94 -10.51
CA ASP A 168 -19.57 6.99 -11.38
C ASP A 168 -18.70 6.48 -12.53
N VAL A 169 -17.46 6.96 -12.63
CA VAL A 169 -16.52 6.60 -13.70
C VAL A 169 -15.41 5.72 -13.14
N PRO A 170 -15.04 4.62 -13.83
CA PRO A 170 -13.88 3.83 -13.46
C PRO A 170 -12.59 4.66 -13.42
N VAL A 171 -11.70 4.35 -12.48
CA VAL A 171 -10.46 5.11 -12.28
C VAL A 171 -9.39 4.85 -13.34
N SER A 172 -9.61 3.86 -14.21
CA SER A 172 -8.70 3.44 -15.28
C SER A 172 -9.49 2.95 -16.48
N ALA A 173 -8.98 3.22 -17.68
CA ALA A 173 -9.58 2.78 -18.95
C ALA A 173 -9.60 1.25 -19.13
N GLY A 174 -8.81 0.51 -18.35
CA GLY A 174 -8.77 -0.96 -18.39
C GLY A 174 -9.89 -1.65 -17.60
N ILE A 175 -10.67 -0.91 -16.81
CA ILE A 175 -11.76 -1.47 -16.01
C ILE A 175 -13.02 -1.52 -16.88
N LEU A 176 -13.56 -2.73 -17.05
CA LEU A 176 -14.74 -2.93 -17.88
C LEU A 176 -16.00 -2.37 -17.18
N PRO A 177 -16.89 -1.67 -17.88
CA PRO A 177 -18.14 -1.19 -17.27
C PRO A 177 -18.96 -2.30 -16.61
N SER A 178 -18.89 -3.52 -17.15
CA SER A 178 -19.57 -4.70 -16.61
C SER A 178 -19.06 -5.16 -15.24
N THR A 179 -17.84 -4.81 -14.82
CA THR A 179 -17.29 -5.23 -13.52
C THR A 179 -17.67 -4.29 -12.37
N VAL A 180 -18.12 -3.08 -12.71
CA VAL A 180 -18.55 -2.05 -11.73
C VAL A 180 -20.07 -1.85 -11.69
N LYS A 181 -20.82 -2.45 -12.62
CA LYS A 181 -22.29 -2.30 -12.72
C LYS A 181 -23.04 -2.69 -11.44
N ASP A 182 -22.48 -3.63 -10.66
CA ASP A 182 -23.09 -4.15 -9.44
C ASP A 182 -22.65 -3.35 -8.19
N THR A 183 -21.85 -2.30 -8.37
CA THR A 183 -21.39 -1.44 -7.29
C THR A 183 -22.24 -0.18 -7.22
N VAL A 184 -22.94 -0.02 -6.09
CA VAL A 184 -23.81 1.13 -5.83
C VAL A 184 -23.06 2.11 -4.95
N VAL A 185 -22.74 3.28 -5.50
CA VAL A 185 -22.07 4.35 -4.75
C VAL A 185 -23.11 5.29 -4.14
N ILE A 186 -23.03 5.49 -2.83
CA ILE A 186 -23.89 6.40 -2.05
C ILE A 186 -23.05 7.50 -1.39
N PRO A 187 -23.63 8.69 -1.09
CA PRO A 187 -22.94 9.79 -0.41
C PRO A 187 -22.29 9.38 0.91
#